data_AF-A0A538EB62-F1
#
_entry.id   AF-A0A538EB62-F1
#
_cell.length_a   1.000
_cell.length_b   1.000
_cell.length_c   1.000
_cell.angle_alpha   90.00
_cell.angle_beta   90.00
_cell.angle_gamma   90.00
#
_symmetry.space_group_name_H-M   'P 1'
#
loop_
_entity.id
_entity.type
_entity.pdbx_description
1 polymer ?
#
loop_
_entity_poly.entity_id
_entity_poly.type
_entity_poly.pdbx_seq_one_letter_code
_entity_poly.pdbx_strand_id
1 'polypeptide(L)'
;MKVTLLIADFARVASGKLDVIGGGWSMMNAQGPFGFFVAALFQIPWDQTNQKHQFRLELLDADGQGVPTPDGETIRAEGEFEAGRPAGL
;
A
#
# COMPACT_ATOMS: atom_id res chain seq x y z
N MET A 1 -12.50 0.55 -9.63
CA MET A 1 -11.11 0.54 -9.13
C MET A 1 -10.77 -0.82 -8.57
N LYS A 2 -9.58 -1.35 -8.84
CA LYS A 2 -9.06 -2.56 -8.20
C LYS A 2 -7.73 -2.23 -7.54
N VAL A 3 -7.51 -2.69 -6.31
CA VAL A 3 -6.24 -2.53 -5.60
C VAL A 3 -5.66 -3.91 -5.35
N THR A 4 -4.38 -4.08 -5.66
CA THR A 4 -3.60 -5.25 -5.25
C THR A 4 -2.63 -4.80 -4.16
N LEU A 5 -2.66 -5.49 -3.02
CA LEU A 5 -1.76 -5.24 -1.90
C LEU A 5 -0.90 -6.48 -1.67
N LEU A 6 0.38 -6.26 -1.37
CA LEU A 6 1.32 -7.31 -1.05
C LEU A 6 2.26 -6.83 0.05
N ILE A 7 2.41 -7.63 1.10
CA ILE A 7 3.47 -7.41 2.10
C ILE A 7 4.79 -7.94 1.55
N ALA A 8 5.89 -7.26 1.87
CA ALA A 8 7.20 -7.57 1.35
C ALA A 8 8.32 -7.16 2.31
N ASP A 9 9.46 -7.80 2.16
CA ASP A 9 10.69 -7.42 2.88
C ASP A 9 11.25 -6.09 2.35
N PHE A 10 11.05 -5.84 1.05
CA PHE A 10 11.38 -4.57 0.42
C PHE A 10 10.45 -4.28 -0.77
N ALA A 11 10.01 -3.02 -0.89
CA ALA A 11 9.27 -2.55 -2.04
C ALA A 11 9.73 -1.16 -2.49
N ARG A 12 9.74 -0.92 -3.80
CA ARG A 12 10.12 0.38 -4.38
C ARG A 12 9.30 0.66 -5.65
N VAL A 13 8.91 1.92 -5.81
CA VAL A 13 8.45 2.44 -7.10
C VAL A 13 9.59 3.16 -7.80
N ALA A 14 9.95 2.71 -9.00
CA ALA A 14 10.99 3.33 -9.82
C ALA A 14 10.68 3.16 -11.30
N SER A 15 10.82 4.23 -12.08
CA SER A 15 10.67 4.20 -13.54
C SER A 15 9.37 3.53 -14.04
N GLY A 16 8.25 3.79 -13.34
CA GLY A 16 6.94 3.22 -13.67
C GLY A 16 6.77 1.74 -13.33
N LYS A 17 7.72 1.13 -12.60
CA LYS A 17 7.65 -0.24 -12.10
C LYS A 17 7.51 -0.26 -10.59
N LEU A 18 6.84 -1.31 -10.11
CA LEU A 18 6.75 -1.66 -8.70
C LEU A 18 7.65 -2.87 -8.48
N ASP A 19 8.83 -2.64 -7.90
CA ASP A 19 9.76 -3.69 -7.51
C ASP A 19 9.34 -4.23 -6.14
N VAL A 20 9.17 -5.54 -6.04
CA VAL A 20 8.81 -6.23 -4.78
C VAL A 20 9.76 -7.38 -4.54
N ILE A 21 10.46 -7.38 -3.41
CA ILE A 21 11.44 -8.38 -3.01
C ILE A 21 10.97 -9.03 -1.71
N GLY A 22 10.97 -10.37 -1.68
CA GLY A 22 10.49 -11.12 -0.51
C GLY A 22 9.00 -10.90 -0.26
N GLY A 23 8.19 -10.80 -1.32
CA GLY A 23 6.75 -10.52 -1.22
C GLY A 23 5.89 -11.76 -0.94
N GLY A 24 4.76 -11.57 -0.27
CA GLY A 24 3.69 -12.58 -0.19
C GLY A 24 3.82 -13.61 0.93
N TRP A 25 4.57 -13.30 1.97
CA TRP A 25 4.51 -14.09 3.19
C TRP A 25 3.19 -13.84 3.94
N SER A 26 2.87 -14.73 4.88
CA SER A 26 1.70 -14.63 5.77
C SER A 26 2.07 -14.85 7.25
N MET A 27 3.35 -15.14 7.50
CA MET A 27 3.89 -15.36 8.84
C MET A 27 5.14 -14.52 8.99
N MET A 28 5.21 -13.80 10.10
CA MET A 28 6.38 -13.05 10.52
C MET A 28 7.02 -13.81 11.68
N ASN A 29 8.33 -14.06 11.58
CA ASN A 29 9.10 -14.65 12.67
C ASN A 29 10.09 -13.59 13.19
N ALA A 30 9.60 -12.68 14.03
CA ALA A 30 10.39 -11.59 14.60
C ALA A 30 10.34 -11.66 16.14
N GLN A 31 11.50 -11.50 16.79
CA GLN A 31 11.63 -11.47 18.26
C GLN A 31 11.62 -10.04 18.83
N GLY A 32 11.08 -9.07 18.07
CA GLY A 32 11.08 -7.65 18.41
C GLY A 32 10.42 -6.80 17.32
N PRO A 33 10.55 -5.46 17.37
CA PRO A 33 10.02 -4.57 16.33
C PRO A 33 10.49 -4.99 14.94
N PHE A 34 9.55 -5.10 14.00
CA PHE A 34 9.82 -5.58 12.66
C PHE A 34 9.37 -4.55 11.63
N GLY A 35 10.31 -4.11 10.80
CA GLY A 35 10.02 -3.27 9.64
C GLY A 35 9.67 -4.14 8.45
N PHE A 36 8.63 -3.75 7.71
CA PHE A 36 8.24 -4.37 6.46
C PHE A 36 7.70 -3.31 5.49
N PHE A 37 7.55 -3.69 4.24
CA PHE A 37 6.98 -2.86 3.20
C PHE A 37 5.59 -3.38 2.80
N VAL A 38 4.73 -2.43 2.43
CA VAL A 38 3.48 -2.74 1.74
C VAL A 38 3.59 -2.20 0.32
N ALA A 39 3.55 -3.10 -0.66
CA ALA A 39 3.47 -2.79 -2.07
C ALA A 39 1.99 -2.67 -2.46
N ALA A 40 1.61 -1.53 -3.05
CA ALA A 40 0.24 -1.27 -3.50
C ALA A 40 0.21 -0.94 -4.99
N LEU A 41 -0.64 -1.64 -5.74
CA LEU A 41 -0.92 -1.35 -7.15
C LEU A 41 -2.39 -0.96 -7.30
N PHE A 42 -2.62 0.31 -7.64
CA PHE A 42 -3.94 0.85 -7.94
C PHE A 42 -4.23 0.75 -9.43
N GLN A 43 -5.21 -0.08 -9.79
CA GLN A 43 -5.70 -0.21 -11.16
C GLN A 43 -6.94 0.68 -11.33
N ILE A 44 -6.74 1.79 -12.03
CA ILE A 44 -7.76 2.82 -12.24
C ILE A 44 -8.50 2.55 -13.56
N PRO A 45 -9.83 2.33 -13.52
CA PRO A 45 -10.65 2.23 -14.73
C PRO A 45 -10.52 3.48 -15.58
N TRP A 46 -10.66 3.33 -16.90
CA TRP A 46 -10.45 4.44 -17.83
C TRP A 46 -11.37 5.62 -17.54
N ASP A 47 -12.63 5.39 -17.19
CA ASP A 47 -13.63 6.39 -16.79
C ASP A 47 -13.28 7.15 -15.49
N GLN A 48 -12.31 6.67 -14.71
CA GLN A 48 -11.94 7.23 -13.39
C GLN A 48 -10.58 7.94 -13.38
N THR A 49 -9.84 7.96 -14.48
CA THR A 49 -8.59 8.75 -14.62
C THR A 49 -8.85 10.26 -14.69
N ASN A 50 -7.81 11.07 -14.58
CA ASN A 50 -7.86 12.56 -14.57
C ASN A 50 -8.78 13.11 -13.47
N GLN A 51 -8.90 12.36 -12.38
CA GLN A 51 -9.64 12.70 -11.18
C GLN A 51 -8.77 12.34 -9.98
N LYS A 52 -8.86 13.16 -8.93
CA LYS A 52 -8.19 12.91 -7.66
C LYS A 52 -8.85 11.73 -6.93
N HIS A 53 -8.02 10.81 -6.46
CA HIS A 53 -8.41 9.68 -5.63
C HIS A 53 -7.71 9.77 -4.29
N GLN A 54 -8.46 9.57 -3.21
CA GLN A 54 -7.90 9.47 -1.87
C GLN A 54 -7.80 8.00 -1.46
N PHE A 55 -6.76 7.66 -0.71
CA PHE A 55 -6.62 6.34 -0.12
C PHE A 55 -6.22 6.45 1.35
N ARG A 56 -6.60 5.41 2.11
CA ARG A 56 -6.19 5.18 3.48
C ARG A 56 -5.84 3.70 3.63
N LEU A 57 -4.68 3.42 4.19
CA LEU A 57 -4.18 2.11 4.54
C LEU A 57 -4.04 2.07 6.07
N GLU A 58 -4.62 1.06 6.70
CA GLU A 58 -4.59 0.87 8.14
C GLU A 58 -4.09 -0.55 8.42
N LEU A 59 -3.18 -0.70 9.39
CA LEU A 59 -2.78 -2.01 9.87
C LEU A 59 -3.72 -2.42 11.01
N LEU A 60 -4.46 -3.49 10.77
CA LEU A 60 -5.41 -4.05 11.73
C LEU A 60 -4.90 -5.36 12.31
N ASP A 61 -5.21 -5.62 13.57
CA ASP A 61 -5.00 -6.92 14.21
C ASP A 61 -6.12 -7.93 13.82
N ALA A 62 -6.06 -9.12 14.40
CA ALA A 62 -7.01 -10.20 14.13
C ALA A 62 -8.46 -9.87 14.58
N ASP A 63 -8.62 -8.93 15.50
CA ASP A 63 -9.92 -8.47 16.01
C ASP A 63 -10.43 -7.22 15.25
N GLY A 64 -9.68 -6.75 14.23
CA GLY A 64 -10.01 -5.58 13.43
C GLY A 64 -9.67 -4.25 14.09
N GLN A 65 -8.86 -4.24 15.15
CA GLN A 65 -8.41 -3.03 15.83
C GLN A 65 -7.10 -2.53 15.23
N GLY A 66 -6.89 -1.21 15.25
CA GLY A 66 -5.65 -0.62 14.74
C GLY A 66 -4.44 -1.00 15.59
N VAL A 67 -3.36 -1.42 14.95
CA VAL A 67 -2.10 -1.77 15.65
C VAL A 67 -1.42 -0.49 16.14
N PRO A 68 -1.11 -0.37 17.45
CA PRO A 68 -0.51 0.84 18.01
C PRO A 68 0.99 0.96 17.68
N THR A 69 1.44 2.19 17.48
CA THR A 69 2.85 2.61 17.48
C THR A 69 3.34 2.77 18.91
N PRO A 70 4.67 2.90 19.13
CA PRO A 70 5.22 3.21 20.46
C PRO A 70 4.63 4.48 21.11
N ASP A 71 4.16 5.42 20.30
CA ASP A 71 3.57 6.69 20.76
C ASP A 71 2.05 6.59 21.03
N GLY A 72 1.45 5.41 20.82
CA GLY A 72 0.04 5.13 21.07
C GLY A 72 -0.91 5.47 19.92
N GLU A 73 -0.41 5.97 18.78
CA GLU A 73 -1.19 6.15 17.55
C GLU A 73 -1.34 4.84 16.79
N THR A 74 -2.37 4.70 15.95
CA THR A 74 -2.51 3.49 15.10
C THR A 74 -1.66 3.61 13.83
N ILE A 75 -1.02 2.52 13.42
CA ILE A 75 -0.26 2.45 12.16
C ILE A 75 -1.21 2.66 10.97
N ARG A 76 -1.04 3.79 10.28
CA ARG A 76 -1.80 4.17 9.10
C ARG A 76 -0.97 4.97 8.10
N ALA A 77 -1.36 4.90 6.83
CA ALA A 77 -0.85 5.74 5.76
C ALA A 77 -2.02 6.26 4.92
N GLU A 78 -2.01 7.54 4.59
CA GLU A 78 -3.05 8.17 3.77
C GLU A 78 -2.41 9.03 2.69
N GLY A 79 -3.15 9.27 1.61
CA GLY A 79 -2.66 10.09 0.52
C GLY A 79 -3.69 10.33 -0.57
N GLU A 80 -3.30 11.18 -1.52
CA GLU A 80 -4.06 11.50 -2.71
C GLU A 80 -3.20 11.18 -3.95
N PHE A 81 -3.83 10.64 -4.99
CA PHE A 81 -3.19 10.43 -6.29
C PHE A 81 -4.15 10.71 -7.44
N GLU A 82 -3.58 10.97 -8.62
CA GLU A 82 -4.32 11.10 -9.86
C GLU A 82 -3.62 10.25 -10.93
N ALA A 83 -4.39 9.39 -11.61
CA ALA A 83 -3.89 8.64 -12.76
C ALA A 83 -4.28 9.37 -14.04
N GLY A 84 -3.29 9.80 -14.82
CA GLY A 84 -3.52 10.49 -16.09
C GLY A 84 -3.81 9.54 -17.26
N ARG A 85 -4.47 10.05 -18.31
CA ARG A 85 -4.54 9.40 -19.63
C ARG A 85 -3.49 9.99 -20.58
N PRO A 86 -2.90 9.22 -21.50
CA PRO A 86 -2.13 9.77 -22.62
C PRO A 86 -3.03 10.66 -23.49
N ALA A 87 -2.50 11.79 -23.97
CA ALA A 87 -3.24 12.65 -24.89
C ALA A 87 -3.45 11.96 -26.24
N GLY A 88 -4.69 11.98 -26.76
CA GLY A 88 -5.01 11.56 -28.14
C GLY A 88 -5.43 10.10 -28.36
N LEU A 89 -5.82 9.38 -27.31
CA LEU A 89 -6.48 8.06 -27.38
C LEU A 89 -7.98 8.15 -27.08
#